data_AF-A0A6N9E1V5-F1
#
_entry.id   AF-A0A6N9E1V5-F1
#
_cell.length_a   1.000
_cell.length_b   1.000
_cell.length_c   1.000
_cell.angle_alpha   90.00
_cell.angle_beta   90.00
_cell.angle_gamma   90.00
#
_symmetry.space_group_name_H-M   'P 1'
#
loop_
_entity.id
_entity.type
_entity.pdbx_description
1 polymer ?
#
loop_
_entity_poly.entity_id
_entity_poly.type
_entity_poly.pdbx_seq_one_letter_code
_entity_poly.pdbx_strand_id
1 'polypeptide(L)'
;MQVWFLVASFIVVATFGWINAVLAYAFKAGPHPAVHQSTSAEEALVWKSSTHCERVVKDGGRMAVPNPDVLRVGTWNIRWFPHGNPPDRPDRSMPPTDLEWLTCAIVWMQTDILVVQESLTTTEARSAWARTLTALDRRTGASWQWSVQPCGRPDGHHVGVLWNANRVTLSAIQSLWHLNSKATSAQNPCEGGLRPGHYARVQSKRQPGADFHVIGLHLKSGPTVFAVETRHAALNRVDSAVARFLKEDRDVIILGDFNTMGAGDRHSQRSELKYLRRMVAKESPGFHDLAPKPRCSHYFRGQSNWLDHVLVAQDMTEMRTRSARVTGYCAVAGCRRIKGQYPLAYRRLSDHCPVIIEIKNRDLD
;
A
#
# COMPACT_ATOMS: atom_id res chain seq x y z
N MET A 1 1.23 -25.42 -63.55
CA MET A 1 1.83 -26.76 -63.70
C MET A 1 2.34 -27.21 -62.34
N GLN A 2 1.85 -28.37 -61.86
CA GLN A 2 2.34 -29.25 -60.77
C GLN A 2 2.55 -28.59 -59.38
N VAL A 3 1.75 -28.77 -58.31
CA VAL A 3 1.13 -29.95 -57.65
C VAL A 3 2.10 -31.12 -57.52
N TRP A 4 2.45 -31.57 -56.31
CA TRP A 4 2.38 -32.99 -55.83
C TRP A 4 2.79 -33.13 -54.34
N PHE A 5 1.84 -33.66 -53.54
CA PHE A 5 1.84 -34.55 -52.35
C PHE A 5 2.86 -34.45 -51.18
N LEU A 6 2.45 -34.34 -49.90
CA LEU A 6 1.77 -35.28 -48.96
C LEU A 6 2.63 -36.47 -48.49
N VAL A 7 3.06 -36.45 -47.21
CA VAL A 7 3.10 -37.65 -46.35
C VAL A 7 2.74 -37.24 -44.91
N ALA A 8 1.63 -37.81 -44.44
CA ALA A 8 1.22 -37.83 -43.05
C ALA A 8 1.92 -38.98 -42.31
N SER A 9 2.16 -38.82 -41.01
CA SER A 9 2.40 -39.94 -40.12
C SER A 9 1.71 -39.69 -38.79
N PHE A 10 0.65 -40.48 -38.59
CA PHE A 10 -0.06 -40.69 -37.34
C PHE A 10 0.87 -41.42 -36.35
N ILE A 11 0.99 -40.92 -35.14
CA ILE A 11 1.35 -41.73 -33.98
C ILE A 11 0.21 -41.62 -32.98
N VAL A 12 -0.60 -42.68 -32.95
CA VAL A 12 -1.56 -42.97 -31.89
C VAL A 12 -0.81 -43.76 -30.83
N VAL A 13 -0.61 -43.19 -29.64
CA VAL A 13 -0.28 -43.98 -28.44
C VAL A 13 -1.35 -43.71 -27.40
N ALA A 14 -2.24 -44.67 -27.28
CA ALA A 14 -3.16 -44.80 -26.16
C ALA A 14 -2.41 -45.36 -24.95
N THR A 15 -2.42 -44.64 -23.84
CA THR A 15 -2.25 -45.23 -22.51
C THR A 15 -3.37 -44.71 -21.60
N PHE A 16 -4.45 -45.48 -21.58
CA PHE A 16 -5.52 -45.42 -20.59
C PHE A 16 -5.04 -46.12 -19.31
N GLY A 17 -5.28 -45.49 -18.14
CA GLY A 17 -5.28 -46.17 -16.85
C GLY A 17 -4.60 -45.36 -15.76
N TRP A 18 -5.37 -45.02 -14.72
CA TRP A 18 -5.01 -44.29 -13.48
C TRP A 18 -5.46 -42.82 -13.40
N ILE A 19 -6.71 -42.55 -13.75
CA ILE A 19 -7.44 -41.37 -13.27
C ILE A 19 -8.72 -41.91 -12.64
N ASN A 20 -8.72 -42.19 -11.32
CA ASN A 20 -9.92 -42.34 -10.48
C ASN A 20 -9.52 -42.72 -9.04
N ALA A 21 -8.86 -41.81 -8.31
CA ALA A 21 -8.71 -41.91 -6.84
C ALA A 21 -8.35 -40.57 -6.14
N VAL A 22 -8.67 -39.41 -6.73
CA VAL A 22 -8.43 -38.10 -6.09
C VAL A 22 -9.74 -37.28 -5.91
N LEU A 23 -10.85 -37.74 -6.46
CA LEU A 23 -12.17 -37.14 -6.25
C LEU A 23 -12.85 -37.79 -5.05
N ALA A 24 -12.67 -37.21 -3.85
CA ALA A 24 -13.65 -37.19 -2.74
C ALA A 24 -13.01 -36.94 -1.35
N TYR A 25 -11.98 -36.11 -1.24
CA TYR A 25 -11.82 -35.32 -0.01
C TYR A 25 -12.49 -33.96 -0.23
N ALA A 26 -13.81 -33.99 -0.41
CA ALA A 26 -14.64 -32.83 -0.17
C ALA A 26 -14.53 -32.54 1.33
N PHE A 27 -13.54 -31.72 1.71
CA PHE A 27 -13.53 -31.08 3.01
C PHE A 27 -14.90 -30.42 3.14
N LYS A 28 -15.75 -30.96 4.03
CA LYS A 28 -16.90 -30.24 4.57
C LYS A 28 -16.32 -29.02 5.27
N ALA A 29 -16.12 -27.94 4.51
CA ALA A 29 -15.85 -26.64 5.07
C ALA A 29 -17.06 -26.34 5.97
N GLY A 30 -16.83 -26.35 7.29
CA GLY A 30 -17.84 -25.89 8.23
C GLY A 30 -18.30 -24.49 7.83
N PRO A 31 -19.51 -24.07 8.24
CA PRO A 31 -20.02 -22.75 7.90
C PRO A 31 -18.99 -21.70 8.31
N HIS A 32 -18.50 -20.91 7.34
CA HIS A 32 -17.65 -19.77 7.64
C HIS A 32 -18.45 -18.79 8.51
N PRO A 33 -17.87 -18.25 9.59
CA PRO A 33 -18.57 -17.31 10.44
C PRO A 33 -18.98 -16.08 9.62
N ALA A 34 -20.14 -15.52 9.96
CA ALA A 34 -20.61 -14.30 9.33
C ALA A 34 -19.62 -13.16 9.59
N VAL A 35 -19.31 -12.39 8.55
CA VAL A 35 -18.38 -11.27 8.66
C VAL A 35 -19.04 -10.10 9.37
N HIS A 36 -18.36 -9.54 10.37
CA HIS A 36 -18.83 -8.35 11.10
C HIS A 36 -17.76 -7.25 11.16
N GLN A 37 -18.22 -6.01 11.35
CA GLN A 37 -17.32 -4.91 11.63
C GLN A 37 -16.78 -5.03 13.05
N SER A 38 -15.45 -4.97 13.17
CA SER A 38 -14.73 -5.02 14.42
C SER A 38 -14.99 -3.79 15.25
N THR A 39 -15.19 -4.02 16.54
CA THR A 39 -15.19 -3.01 17.59
C THR A 39 -13.78 -2.45 17.82
N SER A 40 -13.68 -1.33 18.54
CA SER A 40 -12.38 -0.81 18.98
C SER A 40 -11.61 -1.79 19.87
N ALA A 41 -12.31 -2.65 20.62
CA ALA A 41 -11.68 -3.68 21.43
C ALA A 41 -11.05 -4.78 20.56
N GLU A 42 -11.74 -5.22 19.51
CA GLU A 42 -11.19 -6.20 18.56
C GLU A 42 -10.04 -5.61 17.73
N GLU A 43 -10.10 -4.35 17.32
CA GLU A 43 -8.96 -3.67 16.70
C GLU A 43 -7.74 -3.68 17.64
N ALA A 44 -7.93 -3.41 18.94
CA ALA A 44 -6.85 -3.51 19.90
C ALA A 44 -6.25 -4.93 20.00
N LEU A 45 -7.06 -5.98 19.82
CA LEU A 45 -6.59 -7.36 19.78
C LEU A 45 -5.80 -7.66 18.49
N VAL A 46 -6.29 -7.21 17.33
CA VAL A 46 -5.61 -7.37 16.03
C VAL A 46 -4.18 -6.84 16.08
N TRP A 47 -4.00 -5.68 16.73
CA TRP A 47 -2.69 -5.01 16.83
C TRP A 47 -1.91 -5.38 18.09
N LYS A 48 -2.39 -6.34 18.90
CA LYS A 48 -1.69 -6.85 20.09
C LYS A 48 -0.64 -7.92 19.75
N SER A 49 -1.02 -8.92 18.96
CA SER A 49 -0.10 -9.96 18.46
C SER A 49 -0.69 -10.71 17.27
N SER A 50 0.16 -11.45 16.54
CA SER A 50 -0.23 -12.35 15.44
C SER A 50 -1.39 -13.28 15.83
N THR A 51 -1.28 -14.01 16.94
CA THR A 51 -2.32 -14.94 17.41
C THR A 51 -3.66 -14.26 17.71
N HIS A 52 -3.65 -13.04 18.24
CA HIS A 52 -4.90 -12.31 18.51
C HIS A 52 -5.54 -11.82 17.22
N CYS A 53 -4.74 -11.33 16.25
CA CYS A 53 -5.23 -11.03 14.92
C CYS A 53 -5.90 -12.24 14.28
N GLU A 54 -5.23 -13.39 14.31
CA GLU A 54 -5.75 -14.64 13.74
C GLU A 54 -7.10 -15.02 14.34
N ARG A 55 -7.24 -14.89 15.66
CA ARG A 55 -8.50 -15.15 16.35
C ARG A 55 -9.61 -14.24 15.83
N VAL A 56 -9.40 -12.92 15.86
CA VAL A 56 -10.39 -11.94 15.38
C VAL A 56 -10.78 -12.20 13.93
N VAL A 57 -9.81 -12.46 13.06
CA VAL A 57 -10.09 -12.74 11.64
C VAL A 57 -10.85 -14.05 11.45
N LYS A 58 -10.50 -15.11 12.19
CA LYS A 58 -11.20 -16.40 12.16
C LYS A 58 -12.62 -16.30 12.69
N ASP A 59 -12.86 -15.44 13.67
CA ASP A 59 -14.20 -15.20 14.24
C ASP A 59 -15.07 -14.29 13.36
N GLY A 60 -14.60 -13.92 12.17
CA GLY A 60 -15.34 -13.08 11.21
C GLY A 60 -15.07 -11.57 11.34
N GLY A 61 -14.30 -11.14 12.34
CA GLY A 61 -14.01 -9.73 12.57
C GLY A 61 -13.19 -9.10 11.44
N ARG A 62 -13.66 -7.97 10.91
CA ARG A 62 -12.98 -7.15 9.89
C ARG A 62 -13.04 -5.68 10.24
N MET A 63 -12.13 -4.86 9.73
CA MET A 63 -12.15 -3.41 9.96
C MET A 63 -13.48 -2.75 9.55
N ALA A 64 -14.12 -3.29 8.52
CA ALA A 64 -15.45 -2.94 8.08
C ALA A 64 -16.11 -4.17 7.42
N VAL A 65 -17.43 -4.12 7.21
CA VAL A 65 -18.13 -5.18 6.48
C VAL A 65 -17.71 -5.13 5.00
N PRO A 66 -17.42 -6.27 4.34
CA PRO A 66 -17.10 -6.29 2.93
C PRO A 66 -18.29 -5.75 2.13
N ASN A 67 -18.01 -4.78 1.26
CA ASN A 67 -19.03 -4.09 0.47
C ASN A 67 -18.56 -3.99 -1.00
N PRO A 68 -19.30 -4.56 -1.98
CA PRO A 68 -18.95 -4.44 -3.40
C PRO A 68 -19.06 -3.02 -3.96
N ASP A 69 -19.84 -2.14 -3.32
CA ASP A 69 -20.00 -0.72 -3.65
C ASP A 69 -18.88 0.18 -3.10
N VAL A 70 -17.85 -0.41 -2.48
CA VAL A 70 -16.71 0.32 -1.90
C VAL A 70 -15.40 -0.26 -2.37
N LEU A 71 -14.45 0.59 -2.74
CA LEU A 71 -13.04 0.22 -2.79
C LEU A 71 -12.32 0.86 -1.60
N ARG A 72 -11.48 0.09 -0.93
CA ARG A 72 -10.61 0.55 0.15
C ARG A 72 -9.19 0.71 -0.38
N VAL A 73 -8.72 1.95 -0.37
CA VAL A 73 -7.38 2.32 -0.83
C VAL A 73 -6.59 2.78 0.39
N GLY A 74 -5.36 2.30 0.55
CA GLY A 74 -4.55 2.63 1.70
C GLY A 74 -3.07 2.81 1.40
N THR A 75 -2.35 3.35 2.37
CA THR A 75 -0.90 3.41 2.38
C THR A 75 -0.33 2.88 3.70
N TRP A 76 0.83 2.21 3.64
CA TRP A 76 1.56 1.77 4.81
C TRP A 76 3.07 1.68 4.55
N ASN A 77 3.86 2.49 5.25
CA ASN A 77 5.31 2.30 5.29
C ASN A 77 5.61 1.07 6.17
N ILE A 78 6.24 0.04 5.60
CA ILE A 78 6.64 -1.16 6.33
C ILE A 78 8.14 -1.13 6.50
N ARG A 79 8.58 -0.67 7.69
CA ARG A 79 9.99 -0.37 8.00
C ARG A 79 10.95 -1.43 7.47
N TRP A 80 11.80 -1.05 6.53
CA TRP A 80 12.84 -1.91 5.94
C TRP A 80 12.36 -3.33 5.61
N PHE A 81 11.21 -3.48 4.95
CA PHE A 81 10.63 -4.79 4.68
C PHE A 81 11.58 -5.67 3.83
N PRO A 82 11.87 -6.93 4.25
CA PRO A 82 11.26 -7.68 5.36
C PRO A 82 12.10 -7.71 6.65
N HIS A 83 13.22 -6.99 6.71
CA HIS A 83 14.22 -7.08 7.77
C HIS A 83 13.88 -6.27 9.02
N GLY A 84 13.00 -5.27 8.91
CA GLY A 84 12.66 -4.40 10.03
C GLY A 84 13.73 -3.38 10.39
N ASN A 85 14.94 -3.49 9.82
CA ASN A 85 16.08 -2.58 9.98
C ASN A 85 16.93 -2.54 8.70
N PRO A 86 17.82 -1.52 8.57
CA PRO A 86 18.86 -1.54 7.54
C PRO A 86 19.69 -2.83 7.56
N PRO A 87 19.93 -3.48 6.42
CA PRO A 87 20.68 -4.73 6.36
C PRO A 87 22.17 -4.56 6.70
N ASP A 88 22.69 -3.35 6.55
CA ASP A 88 24.09 -2.95 6.78
C ASP A 88 24.41 -2.56 8.23
N ARG A 89 23.42 -2.53 9.12
CA ARG A 89 23.65 -2.19 10.53
C ARG A 89 23.85 -3.44 11.41
N PRO A 90 24.97 -3.50 12.18
CA PRO A 90 25.28 -4.66 13.03
C PRO A 90 24.33 -4.78 14.22
N ASP A 91 23.78 -3.67 14.73
CA ASP A 91 22.76 -3.68 15.78
C ASP A 91 21.35 -3.82 15.17
N ARG A 92 20.90 -5.06 15.06
CA ARG A 92 19.51 -5.40 14.68
C ARG A 92 18.57 -5.22 15.86
N SER A 93 18.42 -3.97 16.29
CA SER A 93 17.57 -3.62 17.44
C SER A 93 16.10 -4.01 17.27
N MET A 94 15.61 -4.10 16.02
CA MET A 94 14.26 -4.58 15.72
C MET A 94 14.29 -5.99 15.11
N PRO A 95 13.28 -6.83 15.39
CA PRO A 95 13.13 -8.09 14.67
C PRO A 95 12.69 -7.88 13.22
N PRO A 96 12.86 -8.90 12.34
CA PRO A 96 12.24 -8.95 11.03
C PRO A 96 10.72 -8.79 11.08
N THR A 97 10.14 -8.35 9.97
CA THR A 97 8.69 -8.23 9.81
C THR A 97 8.03 -9.60 9.99
N ASP A 98 7.03 -9.68 10.86
CA ASP A 98 6.20 -10.87 11.05
C ASP A 98 5.21 -11.00 9.89
N LEU A 99 5.53 -11.86 8.92
CA LEU A 99 4.77 -11.99 7.67
C LEU A 99 3.36 -12.54 7.89
N GLU A 100 3.17 -13.48 8.82
CA GLU A 100 1.83 -14.00 9.12
C GLU A 100 0.96 -12.92 9.75
N TRP A 101 1.54 -12.12 10.66
CA TRP A 101 0.81 -11.01 11.25
C TRP A 101 0.53 -9.89 10.24
N LEU A 102 1.48 -9.59 9.35
CA LEU A 102 1.28 -8.64 8.26
C LEU A 102 0.11 -9.09 7.35
N THR A 103 0.12 -10.35 6.90
CA THR A 103 -0.97 -10.92 6.12
C THR A 103 -2.29 -10.84 6.87
N CYS A 104 -2.32 -11.24 8.15
CA CYS A 104 -3.53 -11.18 8.96
C CYS A 104 -4.09 -9.76 9.09
N ALA A 105 -3.23 -8.77 9.31
CA ALA A 105 -3.62 -7.37 9.36
C ALA A 105 -4.22 -6.88 8.04
N ILE A 106 -3.64 -7.25 6.89
CA ILE A 106 -4.18 -6.90 5.56
C ILE A 106 -5.55 -7.57 5.34
N VAL A 107 -5.72 -8.84 5.71
CA VAL A 107 -7.02 -9.53 5.64
C VAL A 107 -8.06 -8.85 6.51
N TRP A 108 -7.68 -8.44 7.73
CA TRP A 108 -8.57 -7.72 8.64
C TRP A 108 -8.96 -6.34 8.09
N MET A 109 -8.01 -5.58 7.55
CA MET A 109 -8.26 -4.25 6.97
C MET A 109 -9.15 -4.30 5.72
N GLN A 110 -9.17 -5.42 5.00
CA GLN A 110 -9.91 -5.58 3.74
C GLN A 110 -9.58 -4.46 2.72
N THR A 111 -8.31 -4.12 2.60
CA THR A 111 -7.85 -3.18 1.55
C THR A 111 -7.98 -3.83 0.18
N ASP A 112 -8.50 -3.11 -0.80
CA ASP A 112 -8.47 -3.55 -2.20
C ASP A 112 -7.15 -3.14 -2.87
N ILE A 113 -6.59 -2.00 -2.46
CA ILE A 113 -5.32 -1.45 -2.94
C ILE A 113 -4.54 -0.91 -1.73
N LEU A 114 -3.27 -1.29 -1.62
CA LEU A 114 -2.37 -0.83 -0.58
C LEU A 114 -1.03 -0.40 -1.19
N VAL A 115 -0.73 0.90 -1.12
CA VAL A 115 0.60 1.42 -1.43
C VAL A 115 1.52 1.12 -0.25
N VAL A 116 2.63 0.45 -0.52
CA VAL A 116 3.60 0.08 0.51
C VAL A 116 4.93 0.79 0.27
N GLN A 117 5.50 1.36 1.32
CA GLN A 117 6.83 1.99 1.30
C GLN A 117 7.86 1.13 2.05
N GLU A 118 9.14 1.43 1.82
CA GLU A 118 10.29 0.74 2.44
C GLU A 118 10.42 -0.74 2.09
N SER A 119 9.83 -1.16 0.96
CA SER A 119 10.13 -2.46 0.40
C SER A 119 11.53 -2.47 -0.19
N LEU A 120 12.34 -3.46 0.18
CA LEU A 120 13.56 -3.77 -0.55
C LEU A 120 13.22 -4.62 -1.79
N THR A 121 14.16 -4.75 -2.73
CA THR A 121 14.01 -5.61 -3.92
C THR A 121 15.08 -6.70 -4.00
N THR A 122 15.75 -7.00 -2.87
CA THR A 122 16.62 -8.16 -2.69
C THR A 122 15.87 -9.49 -2.88
N THR A 123 16.59 -10.60 -3.04
CA THR A 123 16.01 -11.94 -3.19
C THR A 123 15.14 -12.32 -1.99
N GLU A 124 15.57 -11.97 -0.77
CA GLU A 124 14.84 -12.23 0.46
C GLU A 124 13.53 -11.43 0.52
N ALA A 125 13.56 -10.17 0.09
CA ALA A 125 12.38 -9.31 0.05
C ALA A 125 11.35 -9.81 -0.98
N ARG A 126 11.80 -10.22 -2.17
CA ARG A 126 10.94 -10.85 -3.18
C ARG A 126 10.32 -12.15 -2.66
N SER A 127 11.10 -12.97 -1.98
CA SER A 127 10.61 -14.22 -1.36
C SER A 127 9.61 -13.94 -0.23
N ALA A 128 9.84 -12.89 0.56
CA ALA A 128 8.89 -12.46 1.59
C ALA A 128 7.56 -12.01 0.99
N TRP A 129 7.58 -11.19 -0.06
CA TRP A 129 6.36 -10.78 -0.77
C TRP A 129 5.63 -11.98 -1.41
N ALA A 130 6.34 -12.91 -2.05
CA ALA A 130 5.72 -14.11 -2.62
C ALA A 130 4.97 -14.94 -1.56
N ARG A 131 5.54 -15.10 -0.35
CA ARG A 131 4.87 -15.76 0.77
C ARG A 131 3.65 -14.98 1.26
N THR A 132 3.78 -13.66 1.40
CA THR A 132 2.65 -12.79 1.80
C THR A 132 1.50 -12.89 0.80
N LEU A 133 1.77 -12.84 -0.52
CA LEU A 133 0.77 -12.99 -1.58
C LEU A 133 0.10 -14.37 -1.52
N THR A 134 0.87 -15.45 -1.44
CA THR A 134 0.32 -16.81 -1.33
C THR A 134 -0.58 -16.96 -0.10
N ALA A 135 -0.17 -16.37 1.03
CA ALA A 135 -0.95 -16.42 2.25
C ALA A 135 -2.22 -15.56 2.15
N LEU A 136 -2.17 -14.40 1.49
CA LEU A 136 -3.35 -13.58 1.19
C LEU A 136 -4.32 -14.35 0.30
N ASP A 137 -3.85 -14.95 -0.79
CA ASP A 137 -4.67 -15.72 -1.72
C ASP A 137 -5.46 -16.81 -1.01
N ARG A 138 -4.75 -17.61 -0.20
CA ARG A 138 -5.36 -18.68 0.60
C ARG A 138 -6.38 -18.17 1.61
N ARG A 139 -6.10 -17.04 2.28
CA ARG A 139 -6.92 -16.53 3.38
C ARG A 139 -8.13 -15.72 2.92
N THR A 140 -8.07 -15.11 1.74
CA THR A 140 -9.19 -14.32 1.19
C THR A 140 -9.94 -15.03 0.07
N GLY A 141 -9.41 -16.12 -0.49
CA GLY A 141 -9.96 -16.75 -1.70
C GLY A 141 -9.91 -15.84 -2.93
N ALA A 142 -9.01 -14.84 -2.91
CA ALA A 142 -8.86 -13.87 -4.00
C ALA A 142 -7.46 -14.00 -4.60
N SER A 143 -7.24 -13.50 -5.81
CA SER A 143 -5.87 -13.35 -6.34
C SER A 143 -5.32 -12.00 -5.91
N TRP A 144 -4.13 -12.00 -5.32
CA TRP A 144 -3.39 -10.80 -4.96
C TRP A 144 -2.16 -10.63 -5.84
N GLN A 145 -1.85 -9.38 -6.16
CA GLN A 145 -0.69 -9.02 -6.98
C GLN A 145 0.08 -7.88 -6.35
N TRP A 146 1.37 -7.81 -6.68
CA TRP A 146 2.31 -6.84 -6.16
C TRP A 146 3.16 -6.28 -7.30
N SER A 147 3.34 -4.97 -7.32
CA SER A 147 4.23 -4.28 -8.24
C SER A 147 5.08 -3.29 -7.48
N VAL A 148 6.39 -3.32 -7.71
CA VAL A 148 7.37 -2.46 -7.05
C VAL A 148 8.11 -1.64 -8.09
N GLN A 149 8.58 -0.45 -7.70
CA GLN A 149 9.43 0.38 -8.54
C GLN A 149 10.64 -0.42 -9.07
N PRO A 150 10.94 -0.35 -10.38
CA PRO A 150 12.02 -1.15 -10.99
C PRO A 150 13.41 -0.51 -10.87
N CYS A 151 13.53 0.71 -10.33
CA CYS A 151 14.79 1.45 -10.21
C CYS A 151 15.29 1.50 -8.78
N GLY A 152 16.57 1.87 -8.61
CA GLY A 152 17.22 1.96 -7.31
C GLY A 152 18.12 0.77 -7.05
N ARG A 153 18.84 0.80 -5.93
CA ARG A 153 19.64 -0.34 -5.48
C ARG A 153 18.74 -1.37 -4.81
N PRO A 154 18.99 -2.69 -4.95
CA PRO A 154 18.13 -3.71 -4.35
C PRO A 154 17.94 -3.62 -2.84
N ASP A 155 18.96 -3.15 -2.13
CA ASP A 155 19.00 -2.91 -0.68
C ASP A 155 18.49 -1.51 -0.28
N GLY A 156 18.08 -0.69 -1.25
CA GLY A 156 17.43 0.59 -1.05
C GLY A 156 15.92 0.47 -0.87
N HIS A 157 15.31 1.54 -0.37
CA HIS A 157 13.86 1.61 -0.20
C HIS A 157 13.17 1.83 -1.54
N HIS A 158 12.12 1.06 -1.80
CA HIS A 158 11.24 1.20 -2.94
C HIS A 158 9.80 1.44 -2.47
N VAL A 159 9.00 2.02 -3.36
CA VAL A 159 7.55 2.08 -3.24
C VAL A 159 6.95 0.99 -4.13
N GLY A 160 5.86 0.38 -3.70
CA GLY A 160 5.06 -0.50 -4.54
C GLY A 160 3.58 -0.45 -4.23
N VAL A 161 2.79 -1.17 -5.02
CA VAL A 161 1.34 -1.33 -4.86
C VAL A 161 1.00 -2.81 -4.75
N LEU A 162 0.31 -3.18 -3.68
CA LEU A 162 -0.31 -4.48 -3.44
C LEU A 162 -1.81 -4.33 -3.72
N TRP A 163 -2.42 -5.24 -4.47
CA TRP A 163 -3.86 -5.15 -4.75
C TRP A 163 -4.54 -6.51 -4.84
N ASN A 164 -5.85 -6.50 -4.55
CA ASN A 164 -6.75 -7.61 -4.77
C ASN A 164 -7.21 -7.61 -6.23
N ALA A 165 -6.61 -8.50 -7.02
CA ALA A 165 -6.88 -8.66 -8.45
C ALA A 165 -8.28 -9.23 -8.75
N ASN A 166 -9.05 -9.67 -7.75
CA ASN A 166 -10.47 -9.99 -7.97
C ASN A 166 -11.36 -8.74 -7.96
N ARG A 167 -10.86 -7.62 -7.42
CA ARG A 167 -11.62 -6.39 -7.22
C ARG A 167 -11.27 -5.32 -8.22
N VAL A 168 -9.98 -5.20 -8.55
CA VAL A 168 -9.46 -4.19 -9.46
C VAL A 168 -8.42 -4.80 -10.40
N THR A 169 -8.23 -4.16 -11.55
CA THR A 169 -7.09 -4.35 -12.44
C THR A 169 -6.21 -3.10 -12.33
N LEU A 170 -4.89 -3.30 -12.22
CA LEU A 170 -3.92 -2.22 -12.37
C LEU A 170 -3.25 -2.28 -13.74
N SER A 171 -3.12 -1.14 -14.40
CA SER A 171 -2.46 -1.00 -15.70
C SER A 171 -1.53 0.22 -15.74
N ALA A 172 -0.79 0.39 -16.84
CA ALA A 172 0.11 1.51 -17.08
C ALA A 172 1.13 1.79 -15.94
N ILE A 173 1.57 0.73 -15.25
CA ILE A 173 2.42 0.86 -14.06
C ILE A 173 3.79 1.44 -14.43
N GLN A 174 4.21 2.52 -13.78
CA GLN A 174 5.48 3.20 -14.08
C GLN A 174 6.01 4.09 -12.96
N SER A 175 7.30 4.41 -13.03
CA SER A 175 7.93 5.39 -12.15
C SER A 175 7.72 6.83 -12.66
N LEU A 176 7.16 7.70 -11.81
CA LEU A 176 7.02 9.13 -12.08
C LEU A 176 8.27 9.88 -11.61
N TRP A 177 9.28 9.96 -12.48
CA TRP A 177 10.57 10.59 -12.19
C TRP A 177 10.46 12.04 -11.71
N HIS A 178 9.44 12.78 -12.16
CA HIS A 178 9.17 14.16 -11.71
C HIS A 178 9.07 14.29 -10.19
N LEU A 179 8.57 13.25 -9.51
CA LEU A 179 8.40 13.23 -8.05
C LEU A 179 9.67 12.82 -7.30
N ASN A 180 10.79 12.62 -8.01
CA ASN A 180 12.13 12.64 -7.45
C ASN A 180 12.77 14.01 -7.76
N SER A 181 13.00 14.83 -6.74
CA SER A 181 13.56 16.17 -6.92
C SER A 181 14.97 16.21 -7.53
N LYS A 182 15.72 15.11 -7.47
CA LYS A 182 17.05 14.97 -8.06
C LYS A 182 17.03 14.41 -9.49
N ALA A 183 15.97 13.74 -9.90
CA ALA A 183 15.87 13.21 -11.25
C ALA A 183 15.64 14.35 -12.26
N THR A 184 16.36 14.28 -13.37
CA THR A 184 16.23 15.20 -14.51
C THR A 184 15.63 14.53 -15.74
N SER A 185 15.48 13.21 -15.74
CA SER A 185 14.90 12.44 -16.84
C SER A 185 14.28 11.11 -16.38
N ALA A 186 13.49 10.51 -17.28
CA ALA A 186 12.89 9.20 -17.06
C ALA A 186 13.90 8.03 -17.09
N GLN A 187 15.10 8.25 -17.64
CA GLN A 187 16.15 7.22 -17.75
C GLN A 187 16.82 6.94 -16.40
N ASN A 188 16.81 7.90 -15.47
CA ASN A 188 17.32 7.72 -14.11
C ASN A 188 16.31 8.18 -13.04
N PRO A 189 15.16 7.50 -12.92
CA PRO A 189 14.07 7.97 -12.06
C PRO A 189 14.41 7.90 -10.56
N CYS A 190 15.41 7.08 -10.18
CA CYS A 190 15.91 6.94 -8.81
C CYS A 190 17.21 7.73 -8.54
N GLU A 191 17.48 8.79 -9.30
CA GLU A 191 18.67 9.63 -9.16
C GLU A 191 18.91 10.08 -7.71
N GLY A 192 20.18 10.04 -7.27
CA GLY A 192 20.59 10.46 -5.93
C GLY A 192 20.07 9.58 -4.80
N GLY A 193 19.58 8.37 -5.11
CA GLY A 193 19.01 7.44 -4.13
C GLY A 193 17.66 7.87 -3.59
N LEU A 194 17.00 8.84 -4.24
CA LEU A 194 15.63 9.24 -3.92
C LEU A 194 14.65 8.42 -4.75
N ARG A 195 13.42 8.32 -4.26
CA ARG A 195 12.38 7.49 -4.88
C ARG A 195 11.47 8.36 -5.74
N PRO A 196 11.20 7.98 -7.00
CA PRO A 196 10.17 8.61 -7.81
C PRO A 196 8.77 8.29 -7.23
N GLY A 197 7.71 8.80 -7.86
CA GLY A 197 6.36 8.27 -7.62
C GLY A 197 6.19 6.90 -8.24
N HIS A 198 5.38 6.03 -7.64
CA HIS A 198 4.97 4.75 -8.25
C HIS A 198 3.52 4.84 -8.70
N TYR A 199 3.30 4.91 -10.01
CA TYR A 199 1.98 5.14 -10.59
C TYR A 199 1.34 3.85 -11.07
N ALA A 200 0.00 3.77 -10.98
CA ALA A 200 -0.82 2.84 -11.75
C ALA A 200 -2.17 3.48 -12.11
N ARG A 201 -2.75 3.07 -13.25
CA ARG A 201 -4.18 3.27 -13.54
C ARG A 201 -4.95 2.13 -12.87
N VAL A 202 -5.99 2.48 -12.13
CA VAL A 202 -6.89 1.54 -11.47
C VAL A 202 -8.18 1.44 -12.28
N GLN A 203 -8.64 0.23 -12.53
CA GLN A 203 -9.98 -0.04 -13.04
C GLN A 203 -10.68 -1.06 -12.15
N SER A 204 -11.87 -0.73 -11.65
CA SER A 204 -12.72 -1.70 -10.96
C SER A 204 -13.16 -2.82 -11.90
N LYS A 205 -13.22 -4.05 -11.38
CA LYS A 205 -13.80 -5.19 -12.13
C LYS A 205 -15.32 -5.20 -12.12
N ARG A 206 -15.96 -4.31 -11.38
CA ARG A 206 -17.41 -4.12 -11.42
C ARG A 206 -17.81 -3.25 -12.62
N GLN A 207 -19.02 -3.47 -13.15
CA GLN A 207 -19.59 -2.70 -14.26
C GLN A 207 -20.97 -2.10 -13.89
N PRO A 208 -21.18 -0.77 -13.98
CA PRO A 208 -20.12 0.25 -13.98
C PRO A 208 -19.37 0.23 -12.64
N GLY A 209 -18.08 0.58 -12.65
CA GLY A 209 -17.23 0.57 -11.46
C GLY A 209 -16.19 1.67 -11.57
N ALA A 210 -15.67 2.13 -10.43
CA ALA A 210 -14.75 3.26 -10.40
C ALA A 210 -13.43 2.96 -11.12
N ASP A 211 -12.86 3.98 -11.71
CA ASP A 211 -11.50 4.04 -12.19
C ASP A 211 -10.85 5.34 -11.68
N PHE A 212 -9.53 5.32 -11.56
CA PHE A 212 -8.75 6.45 -11.03
C PHE A 212 -7.26 6.18 -11.20
N HIS A 213 -6.46 7.21 -11.04
CA HIS A 213 -5.01 7.15 -10.99
C HIS A 213 -4.52 7.04 -9.55
N VAL A 214 -3.67 6.07 -9.24
CA VAL A 214 -3.02 5.94 -7.93
C VAL A 214 -1.53 6.21 -8.04
N ILE A 215 -1.00 7.06 -7.15
CA ILE A 215 0.42 7.41 -7.08
C ILE A 215 0.93 7.18 -5.67
N GLY A 216 1.84 6.23 -5.51
CA GLY A 216 2.56 5.98 -4.27
C GLY A 216 3.79 6.86 -4.09
N LEU A 217 4.00 7.42 -2.90
CA LEU A 217 5.21 8.20 -2.57
C LEU A 217 5.94 7.72 -1.32
N HIS A 218 7.25 7.95 -1.32
CA HIS A 218 8.09 7.91 -0.12
C HIS A 218 9.15 9.01 -0.21
N LEU A 219 8.83 10.19 0.32
CA LEU A 219 9.66 11.38 0.16
C LEU A 219 10.88 11.37 1.09
N LYS A 220 11.79 12.34 0.91
CA LYS A 220 13.05 12.41 1.64
C LYS A 220 12.81 12.48 3.16
N SER A 221 13.36 11.50 3.89
CA SER A 221 13.35 11.50 5.35
C SER A 221 14.41 12.45 5.93
N GLY A 222 14.21 12.82 7.18
CA GLY A 222 15.15 13.59 7.98
C GLY A 222 14.61 14.96 8.40
N PRO A 223 14.94 15.43 9.62
CA PRO A 223 14.45 16.69 10.15
C PRO A 223 15.45 17.84 9.89
N THR A 224 15.89 18.01 8.65
CA THR A 224 16.83 19.09 8.26
C THR A 224 16.20 20.03 7.23
N VAL A 225 16.70 21.27 7.15
CA VAL A 225 16.26 22.24 6.13
C VAL A 225 16.40 21.65 4.72
N PHE A 226 17.54 21.04 4.42
CA PHE A 226 17.78 20.35 3.14
C PHE A 226 16.73 19.26 2.84
N ALA A 227 16.32 18.49 3.85
CA ALA A 227 15.30 17.46 3.66
C ALA A 227 13.92 18.08 3.38
N VAL A 228 13.55 19.15 4.09
CA VAL A 228 12.33 19.93 3.83
C VAL A 228 12.33 20.47 2.39
N GLU A 229 13.41 21.11 1.95
CA GLU A 229 13.56 21.63 0.58
C GLU A 229 13.45 20.52 -0.47
N THR A 230 14.07 19.37 -0.21
CA THR A 230 13.98 18.20 -1.11
C THR A 230 12.54 17.73 -1.26
N ARG A 231 11.77 17.66 -0.16
CA ARG A 231 10.35 17.28 -0.19
C ARG A 231 9.51 18.31 -0.93
N HIS A 232 9.73 19.60 -0.67
CA HIS A 232 9.04 20.69 -1.35
C HIS A 232 9.31 20.67 -2.87
N ALA A 233 10.56 20.47 -3.27
CA ALA A 233 10.93 20.39 -4.69
C ALA A 233 10.27 19.21 -5.42
N ALA A 234 10.06 18.08 -4.75
CA ALA A 234 9.33 16.94 -5.31
C ALA A 234 7.82 17.27 -5.45
N LEU A 235 7.21 17.87 -4.42
CA LEU A 235 5.79 18.18 -4.41
C LEU A 235 5.42 19.33 -5.38
N ASN A 236 6.31 20.30 -5.61
CA ASN A 236 6.15 21.36 -6.61
C ASN A 236 6.14 20.84 -8.07
N ARG A 237 6.31 19.53 -8.27
CA ARG A 237 6.28 18.87 -9.58
C ARG A 237 5.07 17.95 -9.74
N VAL A 238 4.09 18.01 -8.84
CA VAL A 238 2.87 17.20 -8.92
C VAL A 238 2.14 17.46 -10.23
N ASP A 239 1.90 18.72 -10.61
CA ASP A 239 1.28 19.09 -11.89
C ASP A 239 1.95 18.43 -13.08
N SER A 240 3.28 18.53 -13.17
CA SER A 240 4.04 17.91 -14.27
C SER A 240 3.96 16.39 -14.24
N ALA A 241 3.91 15.80 -13.04
CA ALA A 241 3.81 14.35 -12.86
C ALA A 241 2.45 13.80 -13.30
N VAL A 242 1.36 14.56 -13.10
CA VAL A 242 -0.01 14.10 -13.37
C VAL A 242 -0.59 14.59 -14.69
N ALA A 243 -0.04 15.65 -15.30
CA ALA A 243 -0.61 16.34 -16.46
C ALA A 243 -1.04 15.43 -17.62
N ARG A 244 -0.30 14.35 -17.90
CA ARG A 244 -0.68 13.41 -18.97
C ARG A 244 -1.88 12.54 -18.64
N PHE A 245 -2.09 12.23 -17.36
CA PHE A 245 -3.16 11.36 -16.87
C PHE A 245 -4.49 12.10 -16.80
N LEU A 246 -4.45 13.38 -16.46
CA LEU A 246 -5.64 14.25 -16.39
C LEU A 246 -6.39 14.43 -17.73
N LYS A 247 -5.81 13.96 -18.84
CA LYS A 247 -6.46 13.91 -20.15
C LYS A 247 -7.33 12.66 -20.32
N GLU A 248 -7.04 11.61 -19.57
CA GLU A 248 -7.76 10.34 -19.56
C GLU A 248 -8.84 10.38 -18.49
N ASP A 249 -8.47 10.78 -17.27
CA ASP A 249 -9.36 10.88 -16.12
C ASP A 249 -8.74 11.83 -15.07
N ARG A 250 -9.59 12.59 -14.38
CA ARG A 250 -9.21 13.60 -13.38
C ARG A 250 -9.14 13.03 -11.96
N ASP A 251 -9.65 11.82 -11.75
CA ASP A 251 -9.59 11.11 -10.49
C ASP A 251 -8.16 10.68 -10.18
N VAL A 252 -7.51 11.41 -9.29
CA VAL A 252 -6.14 11.14 -8.86
C VAL A 252 -6.06 11.05 -7.34
N ILE A 253 -5.48 9.94 -6.87
CA ILE A 253 -5.14 9.71 -5.46
C ILE A 253 -3.62 9.58 -5.34
N ILE A 254 -3.00 10.46 -4.55
CA ILE A 254 -1.58 10.40 -4.20
C ILE A 254 -1.44 10.09 -2.72
N LEU A 255 -0.73 9.02 -2.37
CA LEU A 255 -0.62 8.58 -0.98
C LEU A 255 0.73 7.96 -0.65
N GLY A 256 1.16 8.06 0.60
CA GLY A 256 2.46 7.57 1.00
C GLY A 256 3.02 8.25 2.24
N ASP A 257 4.23 7.85 2.62
CA ASP A 257 5.03 8.52 3.63
C ASP A 257 5.72 9.76 3.04
N PHE A 258 5.19 10.93 3.38
CA PHE A 258 5.74 12.20 2.91
C PHE A 258 6.84 12.71 3.84
N ASN A 259 7.10 12.06 4.97
CA ASN A 259 8.13 12.47 5.92
C ASN A 259 8.04 13.95 6.33
N THR A 260 6.83 14.47 6.55
CA THR A 260 6.56 15.85 7.02
C THR A 260 7.00 16.03 8.48
N MET A 261 8.32 16.03 8.69
CA MET A 261 9.02 16.02 9.98
C MET A 261 9.45 17.41 10.45
N GLY A 262 9.35 18.44 9.59
CA GLY A 262 9.96 19.74 9.82
C GLY A 262 11.48 19.72 9.72
N ALA A 263 12.10 20.76 10.29
CA ALA A 263 13.54 20.99 10.35
C ALA A 263 14.08 20.83 11.79
N GLY A 264 13.59 19.83 12.52
CA GLY A 264 14.08 19.48 13.87
C GLY A 264 13.13 19.83 15.01
N ASP A 265 12.06 20.56 14.74
CA ASP A 265 11.15 21.06 15.77
C ASP A 265 9.67 21.05 15.32
N ARG A 266 8.76 21.18 16.30
CA ARG A 266 7.30 21.15 16.06
C ARG A 266 6.77 22.38 15.34
N HIS A 267 7.43 23.53 15.43
CA HIS A 267 7.01 24.72 14.70
C HIS A 267 7.30 24.56 13.21
N SER A 268 8.53 24.17 12.85
CA SER A 268 8.87 23.90 11.44
C SER A 268 8.04 22.78 10.84
N GLN A 269 7.73 21.72 11.59
CA GLN A 269 6.82 20.66 11.14
C GLN A 269 5.41 21.19 10.83
N ARG A 270 4.83 22.02 11.71
CA ARG A 270 3.51 22.65 11.47
C ARG A 270 3.53 23.56 10.25
N SER A 271 4.62 24.30 10.07
CA SER A 271 4.82 25.17 8.90
C SER A 271 4.92 24.36 7.60
N GLU A 272 5.66 23.25 7.62
CA GLU A 272 5.74 22.31 6.48
C GLU A 272 4.37 21.72 6.13
N LEU A 273 3.60 21.23 7.10
CA LEU A 273 2.24 20.73 6.86
C LEU A 273 1.32 21.81 6.25
N LYS A 274 1.43 23.05 6.73
CA LYS A 274 0.68 24.19 6.18
C LYS A 274 1.12 24.52 4.75
N TYR A 275 2.41 24.44 4.47
CA TYR A 275 2.96 24.67 3.14
C TYR A 275 2.53 23.58 2.16
N LEU A 276 2.67 22.30 2.51
CA LEU A 276 2.18 21.14 1.76
C LEU A 276 0.74 21.39 1.28
N ARG A 277 -0.18 21.66 2.21
CA ARG A 277 -1.60 21.86 1.88
C ARG A 277 -1.84 23.02 0.93
N ARG A 278 -1.14 24.14 1.13
CA ARG A 278 -1.27 25.32 0.29
C ARG A 278 -0.72 25.10 -1.11
N MET A 279 0.36 24.33 -1.23
CA MET A 279 0.97 23.99 -2.50
C MET A 279 0.05 23.06 -3.28
N VAL A 280 -0.26 21.89 -2.72
CA VAL A 280 -1.04 20.86 -3.44
C VAL A 280 -2.46 21.32 -3.79
N ALA A 281 -3.03 22.27 -3.02
CA ALA A 281 -4.33 22.87 -3.35
C ALA A 281 -4.30 23.84 -4.55
N LYS A 282 -3.12 24.31 -4.98
CA LYS A 282 -2.92 25.23 -6.11
C LYS A 282 -2.48 24.54 -7.41
N GLU A 283 -2.09 23.28 -7.31
CA GLU A 283 -1.87 22.40 -8.45
C GLU A 283 -3.16 22.30 -9.29
N SER A 284 -3.09 21.75 -10.50
CA SER A 284 -4.20 21.41 -11.38
C SER A 284 -4.28 19.88 -11.49
N PRO A 285 -5.37 19.24 -11.01
CA PRO A 285 -6.69 19.79 -10.68
C PRO A 285 -6.77 20.41 -9.27
N GLY A 286 -5.69 20.34 -8.50
CA GLY A 286 -5.65 20.74 -7.10
C GLY A 286 -6.05 19.57 -6.22
N PHE A 287 -5.49 19.51 -5.01
CA PHE A 287 -5.65 18.36 -4.13
C PHE A 287 -6.10 18.74 -2.72
N HIS A 288 -6.91 17.87 -2.12
CA HIS A 288 -7.23 17.87 -0.71
C HIS A 288 -6.31 16.89 0.04
N ASP A 289 -5.53 17.39 1.01
CA ASP A 289 -4.82 16.56 2.01
C ASP A 289 -5.82 16.08 3.07
N LEU A 290 -6.27 14.83 2.95
CA LEU A 290 -7.27 14.25 3.84
C LEU A 290 -6.66 14.00 5.22
N ALA A 291 -7.10 14.79 6.20
CA ALA A 291 -6.58 14.69 7.55
C ALA A 291 -6.81 13.28 8.15
N PRO A 292 -5.78 12.62 8.69
CA PRO A 292 -5.90 11.32 9.31
C PRO A 292 -6.65 11.41 10.64
N LYS A 293 -7.41 10.36 10.94
CA LYS A 293 -8.12 10.17 12.21
C LYS A 293 -7.74 8.81 12.83
N PRO A 294 -7.08 8.79 14.01
CA PRO A 294 -6.55 9.96 14.73
C PRO A 294 -5.39 10.66 13.98
N ARG A 295 -4.97 11.85 14.46
CA ARG A 295 -4.02 12.76 13.77
C ARG A 295 -2.54 12.34 13.88
N CYS A 296 -2.23 11.08 13.64
CA CYS A 296 -0.87 10.56 13.53
C CYS A 296 -0.87 9.25 12.77
N SER A 297 0.25 8.91 12.15
CA SER A 297 0.46 7.67 11.41
C SER A 297 1.78 6.99 11.78
N HIS A 298 2.60 7.61 12.64
CA HIS A 298 3.96 7.17 12.95
C HIS A 298 4.30 7.39 14.42
N TYR A 299 5.21 6.57 14.96
CA TYR A 299 5.85 6.80 16.25
C TYR A 299 7.39 6.81 16.17
N PHE A 300 8.01 7.82 16.77
CA PHE A 300 9.45 7.87 16.98
C PHE A 300 9.77 8.30 18.41
N ARG A 301 10.60 7.52 19.13
CA ARG A 301 10.96 7.81 20.53
C ARG A 301 9.73 8.04 21.44
N GLY A 302 8.66 7.28 21.17
CA GLY A 302 7.39 7.33 21.87
C GLY A 302 6.49 8.51 21.48
N GLN A 303 6.96 9.41 20.61
CA GLN A 303 6.20 10.56 20.12
C GLN A 303 5.47 10.19 18.83
N SER A 304 4.19 10.54 18.75
CA SER A 304 3.39 10.37 17.55
C SER A 304 3.63 11.50 16.55
N ASN A 305 3.70 11.19 15.26
CA ASN A 305 3.75 12.15 14.16
C ASN A 305 2.75 11.79 13.06
N TRP A 306 2.32 12.78 12.29
CA TRP A 306 1.62 12.58 11.02
C TRP A 306 2.65 12.70 9.90
N LEU A 307 3.02 11.57 9.30
CA LEU A 307 3.97 11.50 8.19
C LEU A 307 3.36 10.90 6.92
N ASP A 308 2.29 10.12 7.06
CA ASP A 308 1.62 9.44 5.95
C ASP A 308 0.40 10.25 5.52
N HIS A 309 0.35 10.60 4.23
CA HIS A 309 -0.65 11.49 3.67
C HIS A 309 -1.49 10.79 2.60
N VAL A 310 -2.69 11.34 2.38
CA VAL A 310 -3.58 10.99 1.27
C VAL A 310 -4.05 12.29 0.65
N LEU A 311 -3.54 12.59 -0.53
CA LEU A 311 -3.99 13.69 -1.38
C LEU A 311 -4.99 13.13 -2.38
N VAL A 312 -6.13 13.79 -2.51
CA VAL A 312 -7.16 13.43 -3.49
C VAL A 312 -7.48 14.64 -4.34
N ALA A 313 -7.62 14.45 -5.65
CA ALA A 313 -8.05 15.50 -6.58
C ALA A 313 -9.35 16.17 -6.08
N GLN A 314 -9.43 17.50 -6.17
CA GLN A 314 -10.55 18.26 -5.60
C GLN A 314 -11.88 17.98 -6.29
N ASP A 315 -11.82 17.58 -7.55
CA ASP A 315 -12.95 17.24 -8.42
C ASP A 315 -13.39 15.77 -8.32
N MET A 316 -12.62 14.89 -7.68
CA MET A 316 -12.99 13.47 -7.51
C MET A 316 -14.25 13.31 -6.64
N THR A 317 -15.34 12.83 -7.23
CA THR A 317 -16.68 12.76 -6.59
C THR A 317 -16.99 11.42 -5.93
N GLU A 318 -16.15 10.43 -6.23
CA GLU A 318 -16.13 9.03 -5.84
C GLU A 318 -15.83 8.91 -4.34
N MET A 319 -15.16 9.91 -3.76
CA MET A 319 -14.77 9.91 -2.36
C MET A 319 -15.96 9.73 -1.42
N ARG A 320 -15.95 8.66 -0.62
CA ARG A 320 -16.94 8.46 0.47
C ARG A 320 -16.56 9.21 1.74
N THR A 321 -15.26 9.42 1.94
CA THR A 321 -14.71 9.95 3.18
C THR A 321 -14.02 11.28 2.96
N ARG A 322 -14.26 12.26 3.85
CA ARG A 322 -13.55 13.56 3.90
C ARG A 322 -12.30 13.54 4.79
N SER A 323 -11.93 12.38 5.31
CA SER A 323 -10.79 12.18 6.19
C SER A 323 -10.27 10.75 6.03
N ALA A 324 -8.97 10.55 6.17
CA ALA A 324 -8.40 9.21 6.15
C ALA A 324 -8.51 8.55 7.54
N ARG A 325 -8.83 7.26 7.58
CA ARG A 325 -8.81 6.45 8.80
C ARG A 325 -7.39 5.95 9.04
N VAL A 326 -6.87 6.19 10.24
CA VAL A 326 -5.68 5.49 10.72
C VAL A 326 -6.14 4.28 11.52
N THR A 327 -5.52 3.13 11.28
CA THR A 327 -5.67 1.93 12.11
C THR A 327 -4.33 1.60 12.79
N GLY A 328 -4.10 0.39 13.26
CA GLY A 328 -2.85 0.06 13.92
C GLY A 328 -2.82 0.46 15.39
N TYR A 329 -1.65 0.25 15.99
CA TYR A 329 -1.40 0.71 17.35
C TYR A 329 -1.46 2.24 17.49
N CYS A 330 -1.38 3.01 16.39
CA CYS A 330 -1.62 4.46 16.39
C CYS A 330 -3.07 4.80 16.72
N ALA A 331 -4.01 4.08 16.13
CA ALA A 331 -5.43 4.19 16.45
C ALA A 331 -5.72 3.75 17.89
N VAL A 332 -5.16 2.60 18.30
CA VAL A 332 -5.31 2.05 19.66
C VAL A 332 -4.75 3.00 20.73
N ALA A 333 -3.59 3.59 20.49
CA ALA A 333 -3.00 4.57 21.40
C ALA A 333 -3.70 5.94 21.34
N GLY A 334 -4.49 6.21 20.29
CA GLY A 334 -5.14 7.50 20.05
C GLY A 334 -4.13 8.63 19.87
N CYS A 335 -2.98 8.35 19.23
CA CYS A 335 -1.88 9.31 19.07
C CYS A 335 -1.34 9.92 20.37
N ARG A 336 -1.52 9.24 21.50
CA ARG A 336 -0.92 9.63 22.78
C ARG A 336 0.52 9.14 22.83
N ARG A 337 1.36 9.85 23.60
CA ARG A 337 2.75 9.43 23.83
C ARG A 337 2.79 8.00 24.39
N ILE A 338 3.59 7.14 23.78
CA ILE A 338 3.89 5.80 24.30
C ILE A 338 5.06 5.90 25.26
N LYS A 339 4.90 5.37 26.48
CA LYS A 339 5.93 5.30 27.52
C LYS A 339 6.31 3.83 27.75
N GLY A 340 7.58 3.57 28.04
CA GLY A 340 8.07 2.21 28.30
C GLY A 340 8.27 1.39 27.02
N GLN A 341 7.90 0.11 27.07
CA GLN A 341 8.04 -0.79 25.93
C GLN A 341 7.06 -0.43 24.81
N TYR A 342 7.55 -0.40 23.57
CA TYR A 342 6.69 -0.22 22.41
C TYR A 342 5.75 -1.41 22.21
N PRO A 343 4.54 -1.19 21.66
CA PRO A 343 3.64 -2.25 21.25
C PRO A 343 4.35 -3.28 20.36
N LEU A 344 3.94 -4.55 20.43
CA LEU A 344 4.57 -5.59 19.62
C LEU A 344 4.44 -5.31 18.12
N ALA A 345 3.33 -4.71 17.68
CA ALA A 345 3.10 -4.31 16.29
C ALA A 345 4.13 -3.26 15.82
N TYR A 346 4.52 -2.31 16.67
CA TYR A 346 5.58 -1.34 16.38
C TYR A 346 6.92 -2.04 16.05
N ARG A 347 7.22 -3.11 16.78
CA ARG A 347 8.48 -3.85 16.67
C ARG A 347 8.48 -4.84 15.51
N ARG A 348 7.36 -5.54 15.32
CA ARG A 348 7.24 -6.70 14.41
C ARG A 348 6.57 -6.37 13.08
N LEU A 349 5.87 -5.25 12.95
CA LEU A 349 5.23 -4.85 11.69
C LEU A 349 5.90 -3.60 11.13
N SER A 350 5.74 -2.46 11.81
CA SER A 350 6.32 -1.18 11.39
C SER A 350 6.19 -0.11 12.47
N ASP A 351 7.07 0.89 12.47
CA ASP A 351 6.90 2.15 13.22
C ASP A 351 5.87 3.11 12.60
N HIS A 352 5.32 2.76 11.45
CA HIS A 352 4.15 3.40 10.86
C HIS A 352 2.88 2.54 11.01
N CYS A 353 1.74 3.20 10.89
CA CYS A 353 0.41 2.63 10.92
C CYS A 353 -0.30 2.85 9.58
N PRO A 354 -1.14 1.89 9.13
CA PRO A 354 -1.86 2.04 7.88
C PRO A 354 -2.83 3.23 7.90
N VAL A 355 -2.89 3.95 6.79
CA VAL A 355 -3.82 5.05 6.53
C VAL A 355 -4.73 4.66 5.36
N ILE A 356 -6.03 4.59 5.60
CA ILE A 356 -7.04 4.02 4.69
C ILE A 356 -8.10 5.07 4.36
N ILE A 357 -8.53 5.09 3.09
CA ILE A 357 -9.71 5.82 2.61
C ILE A 357 -10.68 4.85 1.94
N GLU A 358 -11.93 5.29 1.82
CA GLU A 358 -12.97 4.56 1.09
C GLU A 358 -13.48 5.41 -0.08
N ILE A 359 -13.60 4.79 -1.24
CA ILE A 359 -14.19 5.37 -2.44
C ILE A 359 -15.42 4.56 -2.85
N LYS A 360 -16.38 5.20 -3.50
CA LYS A 360 -17.51 4.53 -4.13
C LYS A 360 -16.96 3.69 -5.27
N ASN A 361 -17.39 2.44 -5.36
CA ASN A 361 -17.05 1.59 -6.49
C ASN A 361 -18.05 1.82 -7.63
N ARG A 362 -18.02 3.03 -8.17
CA ARG A 362 -18.85 3.50 -9.28
C ARG A 362 -18.15 4.73 -9.86
N ASP A 363 -18.07 4.75 -11.19
CA ASP A 363 -17.67 5.88 -12.00
C ASP A 363 -18.81 6.93 -12.05
N LEU A 364 -18.49 8.19 -11.71
CA LEU A 364 -19.44 9.28 -11.52
C LEU A 364 -19.18 10.52 -12.39
N ASP A 365 -18.15 10.55 -13.24
CA ASP A 365 -17.81 11.71 -14.08
C ASP A 365 -17.95 11.51 -15.61
#